data_AF-A0A4Z0A079-F1
#
_entry.id   AF-A0A4Z0A079-F1
#
_cell.length_a   1.000
_cell.length_b   1.000
_cell.length_c   1.000
_cell.angle_alpha   90.00
_cell.angle_beta   90.00
_cell.angle_gamma   90.00
#
_symmetry.space_group_name_H-M   'P 1'
#
loop_
_entity.id
_entity.type
_entity.pdbx_description
1 polymer ?
#
loop_
_entity_poly.entity_id
_entity_poly.type
_entity_poly.pdbx_seq_one_letter_code
_entity_poly.pdbx_strand_id
1 'polypeptide(L)'
;MCILLYADRAGLFCGVLKSLLSHGPDCPKVLATTHFHDVFKREMLDPQTLPISFVHMEVMFTTRNGEIIAHRDRSMTAGTDDDGEYSAEWGLSRQVARREKITYLYRVAQGLSLHSHAVQCAKLFGIPPGIVQRAQYVSQLLSDHEIHRLLDEEMSDAEHRKLEEAEEVGRRFLALDLQAQLQGDGVTIKEILGKILRKHGDADVEEMQDEA
;
A
#
# COMPACT_ATOMS: atom_id res chain seq x y z
N MET A 1 17.51 -13.34 -3.29
CA MET A 1 18.04 -12.31 -2.37
C MET A 1 16.96 -11.23 -2.22
N CYS A 2 16.25 -11.24 -1.09
CA CYS A 2 15.33 -10.23 -0.53
C CYS A 2 14.30 -9.50 -1.43
N ILE A 3 13.18 -10.16 -1.77
CA ILE A 3 11.92 -9.48 -2.15
C ILE A 3 10.91 -9.42 -0.96
N LEU A 4 11.26 -10.01 0.18
CA LEU A 4 10.53 -9.94 1.47
C LEU A 4 10.67 -8.57 2.19
N LEU A 5 10.29 -7.45 1.58
CA LEU A 5 10.60 -6.14 2.19
C LEU A 5 9.42 -5.19 2.40
N TYR A 6 8.45 -5.03 1.50
CA TYR A 6 7.38 -4.04 1.74
C TYR A 6 6.18 -4.62 2.50
N ALA A 7 5.58 -5.69 1.98
CA ALA A 7 4.37 -6.30 2.54
C ALA A 7 4.59 -6.81 3.97
N ASP A 8 5.73 -7.45 4.26
CA ASP A 8 6.01 -8.00 5.59
C ASP A 8 6.12 -6.91 6.66
N ARG A 9 6.71 -5.76 6.31
CA ARG A 9 6.86 -4.63 7.24
C ARG A 9 5.55 -3.90 7.46
N ALA A 10 4.74 -3.76 6.41
CA ALA A 10 3.38 -3.25 6.51
C ALA A 10 2.52 -4.14 7.42
N GLY A 11 2.57 -5.47 7.22
CA GLY A 11 1.87 -6.45 8.05
C GLY A 11 2.31 -6.41 9.51
N LEU A 12 3.62 -6.36 9.77
CA LEU A 12 4.15 -6.25 11.13
C LEU A 12 3.70 -4.95 11.82
N PHE A 13 3.76 -3.82 11.11
CA PHE A 13 3.27 -2.54 11.62
C PHE A 13 1.78 -2.61 12.00
N CYS A 14 0.94 -3.16 11.12
CA CYS A 14 -0.49 -3.36 11.39
C CYS A 14 -0.73 -4.27 12.59
N GLY A 15 0.00 -5.38 12.69
CA GLY A 15 -0.11 -6.33 13.80
C GLY A 15 0.26 -5.71 15.15
N VAL A 16 1.37 -4.97 15.20
CA VAL A 16 1.81 -4.24 16.40
C VAL A 16 0.77 -3.20 16.81
N LEU A 17 0.26 -2.41 15.87
CA LEU A 17 -0.74 -1.39 16.18
C LEU A 17 -2.05 -2.00 16.68
N LYS A 18 -2.54 -3.07 16.04
CA LYS A 18 -3.73 -3.80 16.48
C LYS A 18 -3.54 -4.43 17.87
N SER A 19 -2.35 -4.98 18.15
CA SER A 19 -2.03 -5.52 19.47
C SER A 19 -1.99 -4.44 20.57
N LEU A 20 -1.46 -3.26 20.28
CA LEU A 20 -1.49 -2.15 21.23
C LEU A 20 -2.92 -1.70 21.51
N LEU A 21 -3.71 -1.54 20.45
CA LEU A 21 -5.12 -1.16 20.55
C LEU A 21 -5.99 -2.19 21.28
N SER A 22 -5.66 -3.50 21.20
CA SER A 22 -6.42 -4.54 21.89
C SER A 22 -6.35 -4.44 23.42
N HIS A 23 -5.44 -3.63 23.97
CA HIS A 23 -5.37 -3.34 25.40
C HIS A 23 -6.44 -2.32 25.85
N GLY A 24 -7.21 -1.73 24.93
CA GLY A 24 -8.34 -0.86 25.24
C GLY A 24 -7.95 0.32 26.15
N PRO A 25 -8.56 0.48 27.34
CA PRO A 25 -8.24 1.58 28.27
C PRO A 25 -6.81 1.52 28.83
N ASP A 26 -6.19 0.35 28.84
CA ASP A 26 -4.80 0.15 29.28
C ASP A 26 -3.78 0.34 28.13
N CYS A 27 -4.25 0.77 26.95
CA CYS A 27 -3.37 1.07 25.82
C CYS A 27 -2.42 2.23 26.18
N PRO A 28 -1.09 2.04 26.08
CA PRO A 28 -0.14 3.10 26.34
C PRO A 28 -0.30 4.25 25.33
N LYS A 29 0.15 5.45 25.70
CA LYS A 29 0.22 6.57 24.76
C LYS A 29 1.28 6.28 23.71
N VAL A 30 0.87 6.04 22.48
CA VAL A 30 1.75 5.66 21.37
C VAL A 30 1.73 6.75 20.30
N LEU A 31 2.91 7.18 19.88
CA LEU A 31 3.11 7.93 18.64
C LEU A 31 3.78 7.00 17.64
N ALA A 32 3.11 6.72 16.53
CA ALA A 32 3.62 5.86 15.47
C ALA A 32 3.81 6.67 14.18
N THR A 33 4.95 6.48 13.52
CA THR A 33 5.27 7.11 12.24
C THR A 33 5.52 6.02 11.21
N THR A 34 4.92 6.14 10.03
CA THR A 34 5.10 5.17 8.94
C THR A 34 5.12 5.86 7.58
N HIS A 35 5.80 5.24 6.63
CA HIS A 35 5.75 5.59 5.21
C HIS A 35 4.87 4.62 4.40
N PHE A 36 4.23 3.66 5.07
CA PHE A 36 3.27 2.75 4.43
C PHE A 36 1.94 3.48 4.33
N HIS A 37 1.65 4.13 3.20
CA HIS A 37 0.36 4.78 2.97
C HIS A 37 -0.75 3.75 2.70
N ASP A 38 -0.39 2.59 2.12
CA ASP A 38 -1.34 1.55 1.74
C ASP A 38 -2.01 0.82 2.90
N VAL A 39 -1.44 0.89 4.11
CA VAL A 39 -2.01 0.18 5.27
C VAL A 39 -3.28 0.84 5.80
N PHE A 40 -3.52 2.10 5.47
CA PHE A 40 -4.69 2.86 5.94
C PHE A 40 -5.90 2.68 5.03
N LYS A 41 -6.19 1.43 4.68
CA LYS A 41 -7.35 0.98 3.89
C LYS A 41 -8.34 0.24 4.79
N ARG A 42 -9.62 0.18 4.39
CA ARG A 42 -10.72 -0.47 5.14
C ARG A 42 -10.36 -1.89 5.63
N GLU A 43 -9.57 -2.63 4.86
CA GLU A 43 -9.22 -4.03 5.10
C GLU A 43 -8.06 -4.22 6.10
N MET A 44 -7.26 -3.17 6.36
CA MET A 44 -6.06 -3.26 7.19
C MET A 44 -6.20 -2.41 8.45
N LEU A 45 -5.99 -1.10 8.32
CA LEU A 45 -6.14 -0.11 9.38
C LEU A 45 -7.16 0.92 8.92
N ASP A 46 -8.45 0.59 9.09
CA ASP A 46 -9.54 1.47 8.69
C ASP A 46 -9.53 2.77 9.50
N PRO A 47 -9.28 3.93 8.87
CA PRO A 47 -9.22 5.20 9.57
C PRO A 47 -10.56 5.62 10.20
N GLN A 48 -11.69 5.06 9.76
CA GLN A 48 -13.02 5.40 10.26
C GLN A 48 -13.38 4.69 11.58
N THR A 49 -12.85 3.49 11.78
CA THR A 49 -13.21 2.63 12.92
C THR A 49 -12.13 2.59 13.98
N LEU A 50 -10.89 2.94 13.63
CA LEU A 50 -9.78 2.94 14.58
C LEU A 50 -9.81 4.18 15.50
N PRO A 51 -9.62 4.01 16.83
CA PRO A 51 -9.53 5.13 17.77
C PRO A 51 -8.13 5.78 17.71
N ILE A 52 -7.68 6.16 16.52
CA ILE A 52 -6.36 6.73 16.26
C ILE A 52 -6.53 8.09 15.59
N SER A 53 -5.78 9.09 16.06
CA SER A 53 -5.70 10.38 15.40
C SER A 53 -4.61 10.35 14.34
N PHE A 54 -4.99 10.56 13.09
CA PHE A 54 -4.05 10.66 11.98
C PHE A 54 -3.49 12.07 11.90
N VAL A 55 -2.17 12.17 11.89
CA VAL A 55 -1.45 13.42 11.71
C VAL A 55 -0.29 13.21 10.75
N HIS A 56 0.09 14.27 10.04
CA HIS A 56 1.26 14.29 9.20
C HIS A 56 2.09 15.56 9.44
N MET A 57 3.33 15.53 8.98
CA MET A 57 4.21 16.69 8.97
C MET A 57 4.00 17.46 7.66
N GLU A 58 3.31 18.59 7.74
CA GLU A 58 3.14 19.51 6.61
C GLU A 58 4.42 20.34 6.44
N VAL A 59 4.99 20.34 5.23
CA VAL A 59 6.19 21.09 4.89
C VAL A 59 5.81 22.40 4.22
N MET A 60 6.25 23.51 4.81
CA MET A 60 6.05 24.85 4.27
C MET A 60 7.39 25.38 3.75
N PHE A 61 7.38 25.87 2.52
CA PHE A 61 8.55 26.47 1.88
C PHE A 61 8.44 27.98 1.97
N THR A 62 9.42 28.64 2.58
CA THR A 62 9.47 30.11 2.65
C THR A 62 10.65 30.70 1.90
N THR A 63 10.46 31.89 1.32
CA THR A 63 11.56 32.70 0.81
C THR A 63 12.41 33.25 1.97
N ARG A 64 13.56 33.86 1.65
CA ARG A 64 14.38 34.61 2.62
C ARG A 64 13.60 35.74 3.32
N ASN A 65 12.53 36.22 2.71
CA ASN A 65 11.70 37.31 3.24
C ASN A 65 10.57 36.80 4.14
N GLY A 66 10.47 35.48 4.36
CA GLY A 66 9.39 34.86 5.15
C GLY A 66 8.08 34.66 4.39
N GLU A 67 8.04 34.93 3.09
CA GLU A 67 6.86 34.67 2.25
C GLU A 67 6.70 33.17 2.01
N ILE A 68 5.52 32.61 2.29
CA ILE A 68 5.20 31.21 2.05
C ILE A 68 4.94 31.01 0.55
N ILE A 69 5.70 30.13 -0.08
CA ILE A 69 5.71 29.89 -1.54
C ILE A 69 4.74 28.75 -1.92
N ALA A 70 4.35 27.92 -0.96
CA ALA A 70 3.47 26.78 -1.19
C ALA A 70 2.49 26.61 -0.01
N HIS A 71 1.20 26.73 -0.31
CA HIS A 71 0.05 26.28 0.50
C HIS A 71 -0.90 25.63 -0.53
N ARG A 72 -1.41 24.41 -0.39
CA ARG A 72 -2.07 23.77 0.75
C ARG A 72 -2.12 22.27 0.43
N ASP A 73 -1.63 21.38 1.29
CA ASP A 73 -2.01 19.98 1.17
C ASP A 73 -3.49 19.94 1.51
N ARG A 74 -4.35 19.66 0.50
CA ARG A 74 -5.70 19.21 0.84
C ARG A 74 -5.50 17.82 1.43
N SER A 75 -5.33 17.78 2.75
CA SER A 75 -5.43 16.56 3.53
C SER A 75 -6.74 15.89 3.14
N MET A 76 -6.66 14.68 2.59
CA MET A 76 -7.84 13.83 2.48
C MET A 76 -8.33 13.55 3.91
N THR A 77 -9.56 13.95 4.22
CA THR A 77 -10.28 13.34 5.33
C THR A 77 -10.48 11.88 4.93
N ALA A 78 -9.96 10.95 5.72
CA ALA A 78 -10.15 9.54 5.40
C ALA A 78 -11.64 9.26 5.15
N GLY A 79 -12.00 8.48 4.15
CA GLY A 79 -13.39 8.02 3.92
C GLY A 79 -14.23 8.77 2.87
N THR A 80 -13.70 9.78 2.17
CA THR A 80 -14.34 10.27 0.93
C THR A 80 -13.73 9.57 -0.28
N ASP A 81 -14.44 8.57 -0.80
CA ASP A 81 -14.24 8.01 -2.13
C ASP A 81 -14.69 9.10 -3.13
N ASP A 82 -13.82 10.09 -3.40
CA ASP A 82 -14.07 11.16 -4.38
C ASP A 82 -13.21 10.89 -5.61
N ASP A 83 -13.88 10.55 -6.71
CA ASP A 83 -13.32 10.23 -8.03
C ASP A 83 -12.82 11.50 -8.77
N GLY A 84 -12.36 12.48 -8.01
CA GLY A 84 -12.02 13.82 -8.44
C GLY A 84 -10.68 13.88 -9.17
N GLU A 85 -10.74 14.36 -10.42
CA GLU A 85 -9.64 14.66 -11.33
C GLU A 85 -8.43 15.31 -10.62
N TYR A 86 -7.33 14.56 -10.58
CA TYR A 86 -6.06 14.91 -9.96
C TYR A 86 -5.32 16.01 -10.74
N SER A 87 -5.70 17.27 -10.55
CA SER A 87 -4.80 18.37 -10.86
C SER A 87 -3.88 18.62 -9.66
N ALA A 88 -2.75 17.90 -9.62
CA ALA A 88 -1.63 18.22 -8.74
C ALA A 88 -0.89 19.49 -9.20
N GLU A 89 -1.62 20.53 -9.62
CA GLU A 89 -1.05 21.85 -9.85
C GLU A 89 -0.88 22.57 -8.52
N TRP A 90 0.16 22.16 -7.80
CA TRP A 90 0.90 23.10 -6.97
C TRP A 90 1.63 24.05 -7.90
N GLY A 91 0.89 25.05 -8.38
CA GLY A 91 1.47 26.22 -8.99
C GLY A 91 2.36 26.87 -7.93
N LEU A 92 3.68 26.74 -8.09
CA LEU A 92 4.60 27.73 -7.55
C LEU A 92 4.04 29.08 -7.99
N SER A 93 3.42 29.83 -7.07
CA SER A 93 2.84 31.14 -7.39
C SER A 93 3.91 32.10 -7.92
N ARG A 94 5.18 31.73 -7.69
CA ARG A 94 6.38 32.42 -8.10
C ARG A 94 7.40 31.38 -8.54
N GLN A 95 7.95 31.52 -9.76
CA GLN A 95 9.17 30.79 -10.14
C GLN A 95 10.27 31.18 -9.15
N VAL A 96 10.59 30.29 -8.21
CA VAL A 96 11.68 30.48 -7.26
C VAL A 96 12.95 30.62 -8.08
N ALA A 97 13.58 31.80 -8.01
CA ALA A 97 14.79 32.07 -8.77
C ALA A 97 15.87 31.07 -8.34
N ARG A 98 16.71 30.61 -9.29
CA ARG A 98 17.74 29.55 -9.16
C ARG A 98 18.78 29.70 -8.02
N ARG A 99 18.63 30.68 -7.12
CA ARG A 99 19.54 31.01 -6.00
C ARG A 99 18.83 31.49 -4.72
N GLU A 100 17.52 31.40 -4.65
CA GLU A 100 16.79 31.73 -3.41
C GLU A 100 17.13 30.70 -2.33
N LYS A 101 17.49 31.18 -1.13
CA LYS A 101 17.63 30.27 0.03
C LYS A 101 16.22 29.98 0.49
N ILE A 102 15.93 28.71 0.66
CA ILE A 102 14.62 28.22 1.02
C ILE A 102 14.74 27.68 2.43
N THR A 103 13.81 28.10 3.27
CA THR A 103 13.71 27.60 4.64
C THR A 103 12.58 26.59 4.69
N TYR A 104 12.88 25.43 5.27
CA TYR A 104 11.92 24.38 5.52
C TYR A 104 11.30 24.62 6.89
N LEU A 105 10.01 24.89 6.92
CA LEU A 105 9.22 24.94 8.15
C LEU A 105 8.33 23.71 8.21
N TYR A 106 8.11 23.22 9.41
CA TYR A 106 7.35 22.02 9.66
C TYR A 106 6.24 22.32 10.66
N ARG A 107 5.04 21.84 10.37
CA ARG A 107 3.92 21.84 11.33
C ARG A 107 3.22 20.51 11.31
N VAL A 108 2.71 20.10 12.48
CA VAL A 108 1.84 18.93 12.58
C VAL A 108 0.45 19.34 12.09
N ALA A 109 -0.03 18.70 11.05
CA ALA A 109 -1.36 18.88 10.49
C ALA A 109 -2.19 17.61 10.67
N GLN A 110 -3.52 17.77 10.74
CA GLN A 110 -4.45 16.65 10.85
C GLN A 110 -4.59 15.93 9.51
N GLY A 111 -4.83 14.61 9.57
CA GLY A 111 -5.09 13.73 8.43
C GLY A 111 -3.85 13.03 7.86
N LEU A 112 -4.06 12.27 6.79
CA LEU A 112 -3.02 11.46 6.12
C LEU A 112 -2.36 12.25 5.00
N SER A 113 -1.03 12.14 4.91
CA SER A 113 -0.27 12.59 3.74
C SER A 113 -0.04 11.41 2.82
N LEU A 114 -0.69 11.42 1.65
CA LEU A 114 -0.59 10.35 0.64
C LEU A 114 0.45 10.66 -0.45
N HIS A 115 1.09 11.82 -0.39
CA HIS A 115 2.03 12.27 -1.40
C HIS A 115 3.32 12.79 -0.76
N SER A 116 4.45 12.46 -1.35
CA SER A 116 5.73 12.98 -0.88
C SER A 116 6.04 14.35 -1.47
N HIS A 117 6.54 15.28 -0.66
CA HIS A 117 7.09 16.56 -1.14
C HIS A 117 8.43 16.39 -1.89
N ALA A 118 8.92 15.16 -2.05
CA ALA A 118 10.20 14.85 -2.69
C ALA A 118 10.27 15.37 -4.13
N VAL A 119 9.14 15.31 -4.85
CA VAL A 119 8.97 15.87 -6.19
C VAL A 119 9.31 17.36 -6.23
N GLN A 120 8.81 18.12 -5.24
CA GLN A 120 9.02 19.56 -5.18
C GLN A 120 10.47 19.88 -4.85
N CYS A 121 11.06 19.16 -3.88
CA CYS A 121 12.48 19.27 -3.60
C CYS A 121 13.33 18.96 -4.84
N ALA A 122 13.01 17.90 -5.59
CA ALA A 122 13.73 17.55 -6.81
C ALA A 122 13.68 18.67 -7.85
N LYS A 123 12.50 19.23 -8.14
CA LYS A 123 12.35 20.38 -9.06
C LYS A 123 13.19 21.57 -8.60
N LEU A 124 13.15 21.86 -7.31
CA LEU A 124 13.83 22.99 -6.68
C LEU A 124 15.36 22.90 -6.78
N PHE A 125 15.91 21.69 -6.62
CA PHE A 125 17.33 21.42 -6.76
C PHE A 125 17.78 21.16 -8.22
N GLY A 126 16.91 21.48 -9.19
CA GLY A 126 17.25 21.50 -10.60
C GLY A 126 17.15 20.14 -11.31
N ILE A 127 16.42 19.18 -10.74
CA ILE A 127 16.08 17.95 -11.45
C ILE A 127 15.12 18.31 -12.61
N PRO A 128 15.42 17.88 -13.85
CA PRO A 128 14.59 18.19 -15.01
C PRO A 128 13.11 17.83 -14.82
N PRO A 129 12.16 18.69 -15.24
CA PRO A 129 10.73 18.45 -15.06
C PRO A 129 10.26 17.10 -15.62
N GLY A 130 10.80 16.65 -16.76
CA GLY A 130 10.44 15.36 -17.35
C GLY A 130 10.82 14.15 -16.47
N ILE A 131 11.94 14.22 -15.75
CA ILE A 131 12.34 13.16 -14.79
C ILE A 131 11.39 13.15 -13.61
N VAL A 132 11.05 14.34 -13.10
CA VAL A 132 10.15 14.47 -11.95
C VAL A 132 8.74 13.99 -12.31
N GLN A 133 8.22 14.38 -13.47
CA GLN A 133 6.93 13.92 -13.98
C GLN A 133 6.90 12.40 -14.15
N ARG A 134 7.96 11.81 -14.72
CA ARG A 134 8.07 10.36 -14.84
C ARG A 134 8.12 9.68 -13.47
N ALA A 135 8.86 10.21 -12.51
CA ALA A 135 8.90 9.66 -11.16
C ALA A 135 7.53 9.73 -10.45
N GLN A 136 6.78 10.80 -10.66
CA GLN A 136 5.40 10.93 -10.17
C GLN A 136 4.50 9.86 -10.79
N TYR A 137 4.55 9.70 -12.11
CA TYR A 137 3.80 8.69 -12.84
C TYR A 137 4.09 7.27 -12.34
N VAL A 138 5.37 6.91 -12.18
CA VAL A 138 5.77 5.60 -11.65
C VAL A 138 5.30 5.41 -10.21
N SER A 139 5.37 6.45 -9.37
CA SER A 139 4.90 6.38 -7.98
C SER A 139 3.38 6.17 -7.90
N GLN A 140 2.62 6.80 -8.81
CA GLN A 140 1.17 6.62 -8.92
C GLN A 140 0.85 5.16 -9.30
N LEU A 141 1.49 4.63 -10.36
CA LEU A 141 1.29 3.25 -10.78
C LEU A 141 1.65 2.22 -9.70
N LEU A 142 2.67 2.49 -8.89
CA LEU A 142 3.03 1.64 -7.75
C LEU A 142 1.93 1.62 -6.68
N SER A 143 1.36 2.78 -6.35
CA SER A 143 0.27 2.90 -5.38
C SER A 143 -1.03 2.27 -5.88
N ASP A 144 -1.30 2.39 -7.18
CA ASP A 144 -2.50 1.83 -7.83
C ASP A 144 -2.34 0.33 -8.17
N HIS A 145 -1.19 -0.27 -7.84
CA HIS A 145 -0.82 -1.66 -8.18
C HIS A 145 -0.78 -1.95 -9.70
N GLU A 146 -0.57 -0.93 -10.52
CA GLU A 146 -0.56 -0.98 -11.98
C GLU A 146 0.86 -0.93 -12.59
N ILE A 147 1.89 -1.39 -11.85
CA ILE A 147 3.29 -1.35 -12.32
C ILE A 147 3.52 -2.11 -13.64
N HIS A 148 2.68 -3.10 -13.94
CA HIS A 148 2.72 -3.86 -15.20
C HIS A 148 2.63 -2.96 -16.44
N ARG A 149 1.93 -1.81 -16.35
CA ARG A 149 1.85 -0.81 -17.44
C ARG A 149 3.20 -0.22 -17.85
N LEU A 150 4.23 -0.30 -16.99
CA LEU A 150 5.59 0.15 -17.31
C LEU A 150 6.46 -0.92 -17.94
N LEU A 151 6.07 -2.19 -17.77
CA LEU A 151 6.88 -3.33 -18.16
C LEU A 151 6.49 -3.86 -19.55
N ASP A 152 5.39 -3.36 -20.14
CA ASP A 152 4.76 -3.92 -21.36
C ASP A 152 4.61 -5.46 -21.28
N GLU A 153 4.44 -5.97 -20.07
CA GLU A 153 4.23 -7.39 -19.81
C GLU A 153 2.72 -7.65 -19.86
N GLU A 154 2.25 -8.05 -21.04
CA GLU A 154 0.92 -8.67 -21.16
C GLU A 154 0.99 -10.08 -20.59
N MET A 155 0.07 -10.42 -19.67
CA MET A 155 -0.05 -11.79 -19.19
C MET A 155 -0.57 -12.67 -20.32
N SER A 156 0.10 -13.80 -20.57
CA SER A 156 -0.39 -14.79 -21.51
C SER A 156 -1.69 -15.46 -21.01
N ASP A 157 -2.49 -16.02 -21.93
CA ASP A 157 -3.69 -16.80 -21.57
C ASP A 157 -3.40 -17.97 -20.62
N ALA A 158 -2.16 -18.47 -20.62
CA ALA A 158 -1.72 -19.52 -19.71
C ALA A 158 -1.44 -18.99 -18.30
N GLU A 159 -0.85 -17.79 -18.20
CA GLU A 159 -0.60 -17.11 -16.93
C GLU A 159 -1.90 -16.63 -16.29
N HIS A 160 -2.83 -16.10 -17.09
CA HIS A 160 -4.18 -15.76 -16.65
C HIS A 160 -4.88 -16.96 -16.00
N ARG A 161 -4.90 -18.12 -16.67
CA ARG A 161 -5.49 -19.34 -16.12
C ARG A 161 -4.81 -19.80 -14.83
N LYS A 162 -3.48 -19.73 -14.79
CA LYS A 162 -2.72 -20.09 -13.58
C LYS A 162 -3.02 -19.14 -12.41
N LEU A 163 -3.23 -17.86 -12.69
CA LEU A 163 -3.61 -16.87 -11.68
C LEU A 163 -5.03 -17.12 -11.16
N GLU A 164 -5.98 -17.41 -12.05
CA GLU A 164 -7.36 -17.78 -11.68
C GLU A 164 -7.39 -19.04 -10.80
N GLU A 165 -6.66 -20.09 -11.19
CA GLU A 165 -6.52 -21.32 -10.39
C GLU A 165 -5.95 -21.01 -9.00
N ALA A 166 -4.90 -20.18 -8.93
CA ALA A 166 -4.25 -19.81 -7.67
C ALA A 166 -5.17 -18.96 -6.78
N GLU A 167 -5.94 -18.04 -7.35
CA GLU A 167 -6.93 -17.23 -6.64
C GLU A 167 -8.04 -18.12 -6.06
N GLU A 168 -8.54 -19.09 -6.83
CA GLU A 168 -9.56 -20.03 -6.35
C GLU A 168 -9.05 -20.88 -5.18
N VAL A 169 -7.82 -21.39 -5.28
CA VAL A 169 -7.15 -22.08 -4.17
C VAL A 169 -7.03 -21.16 -2.95
N GLY A 170 -6.59 -19.92 -3.13
CA GLY A 170 -6.44 -18.93 -2.06
C GLY A 170 -7.76 -18.60 -1.36
N ARG A 171 -8.85 -18.40 -2.13
CA ARG A 171 -10.19 -18.13 -1.59
C ARG A 171 -10.71 -19.31 -0.79
N ARG A 172 -10.53 -20.55 -1.30
CA ARG A 172 -10.90 -21.78 -0.57
C ARG A 172 -10.10 -21.94 0.72
N PHE A 173 -8.81 -21.60 0.69
CA PHE A 173 -7.95 -21.63 1.87
C PHE A 173 -8.38 -20.61 2.93
N LEU A 174 -8.67 -19.36 2.53
CA LEU A 174 -9.10 -18.30 3.47
C LEU A 174 -10.48 -18.55 4.07
N ALA A 175 -11.38 -19.21 3.34
CA ALA A 175 -12.70 -19.57 3.84
C ALA A 175 -12.67 -20.75 4.84
N LEU A 176 -11.52 -21.42 4.99
CA LEU A 176 -11.40 -22.57 5.88
C LEU A 176 -11.24 -22.13 7.34
N ASP A 177 -12.14 -22.59 8.19
CA ASP A 177 -11.96 -22.55 9.64
C ASP A 177 -11.14 -23.76 10.11
N LEU A 178 -9.84 -23.54 10.30
CA LEU A 178 -8.90 -24.55 10.79
C LEU A 178 -9.23 -25.03 12.22
N GLN A 179 -9.83 -24.19 13.06
CA GLN A 179 -10.17 -24.58 14.44
C GLN A 179 -11.35 -25.55 14.47
N ALA A 180 -12.36 -25.33 13.64
CA ALA A 180 -13.52 -26.22 13.53
C ALA A 180 -13.13 -27.62 13.02
N GLN A 181 -12.17 -27.72 12.08
CA GLN A 181 -11.77 -29.00 11.50
C GLN A 181 -10.84 -29.82 12.40
N LEU A 182 -10.02 -29.18 13.22
CA LEU A 182 -9.12 -29.85 14.18
C LEU A 182 -9.84 -30.43 15.40
N GLN A 183 -11.08 -29.99 15.67
CA GLN A 183 -11.88 -30.48 16.81
C GLN A 183 -12.77 -31.68 16.47
N GLY A 184 -13.02 -31.95 15.18
CA GLY A 184 -14.05 -32.91 14.75
C GLY A 184 -13.55 -34.20 14.10
N ASP A 185 -12.30 -34.25 13.61
CA ASP A 185 -11.86 -35.37 12.79
C ASP A 185 -10.34 -35.57 12.99
N GLY A 186 -9.87 -36.81 13.11
CA GLY A 186 -8.45 -37.15 13.28
C GLY A 186 -7.59 -36.90 12.03
N VAL A 187 -8.03 -35.98 11.18
CA VAL A 187 -7.49 -35.65 9.87
C VAL A 187 -6.29 -34.73 10.08
N THR A 188 -5.18 -35.09 9.45
CA THR A 188 -3.94 -34.32 9.57
C THR A 188 -4.06 -33.03 8.75
N ILE A 189 -3.48 -31.92 9.23
CA ILE A 189 -3.42 -30.63 8.49
C ILE A 189 -2.95 -30.81 7.04
N LYS A 190 -2.05 -31.77 6.82
CA LYS A 190 -1.54 -32.16 5.50
C LYS A 190 -2.63 -32.67 4.55
N GLU A 191 -3.61 -33.41 5.05
CA GLU A 191 -4.72 -33.96 4.26
C GLU A 191 -5.74 -32.87 3.90
N ILE A 192 -5.99 -31.96 4.83
CA ILE A 192 -6.85 -30.79 4.61
C ILE A 192 -6.24 -29.86 3.55
N LEU A 193 -4.95 -29.53 3.70
CA LEU A 193 -4.19 -28.76 2.70
C LEU A 193 -4.13 -29.47 1.35
N GLY A 194 -3.94 -30.80 1.35
CA GLY A 194 -3.91 -31.60 0.13
C GLY A 194 -5.23 -31.55 -0.65
N LYS A 195 -6.38 -31.48 0.03
CA LYS A 195 -7.68 -31.30 -0.61
C LYS A 195 -7.84 -29.92 -1.25
N ILE A 196 -7.33 -28.87 -0.61
CA ILE A 196 -7.42 -27.49 -1.11
C ILE A 196 -6.46 -27.23 -2.27
N LEU A 197 -5.27 -27.82 -2.22
CA LEU A 197 -4.22 -27.66 -3.24
C LEU A 197 -4.40 -28.57 -4.46
N ARG A 198 -5.34 -29.53 -4.41
CA ARG A 198 -5.56 -30.47 -5.52
C ARG A 198 -6.03 -29.71 -6.76
N LYS A 199 -5.18 -29.77 -7.79
CA LYS A 199 -5.39 -29.23 -9.13
C LYS A 199 -6.53 -29.98 -9.82
N HIS A 200 -7.41 -29.28 -10.53
CA HIS A 200 -8.57 -29.86 -11.22
C HIS A 200 -8.19 -30.70 -12.47
N GLY A 201 -6.94 -31.15 -12.61
CA GLY A 201 -6.41 -31.81 -13.81
C GLY A 201 -5.40 -32.94 -13.58
N ASP A 202 -5.28 -33.46 -12.36
CA ASP A 202 -4.42 -34.63 -12.05
C ASP A 202 -5.22 -35.94 -11.95
N ALA A 203 -6.46 -35.95 -12.45
CA ALA A 203 -7.34 -37.13 -12.43
C ALA A 203 -7.15 -38.08 -13.63
N ASP A 204 -6.40 -37.69 -14.67
CA ASP A 204 -6.39 -38.43 -15.95
C ASP A 204 -5.05 -39.12 -16.28
N VAL A 205 -4.16 -39.35 -15.31
CA VAL A 205 -2.86 -40.04 -15.57
C VAL A 205 -2.66 -41.33 -14.76
N GLU A 206 -3.66 -41.81 -14.01
CA GLU A 206 -3.57 -43.09 -13.27
C GLU A 206 -4.37 -44.26 -13.86
N GLU A 207 -4.78 -44.22 -15.13
CA GLU A 207 -5.28 -45.41 -15.86
C GLU A 207 -4.53 -45.62 -17.17
N MET A 208 -3.28 -46.10 -17.09
CA MET A 208 -2.66 -46.87 -18.19
C MET A 208 -1.39 -47.61 -17.72
N GLN A 209 -1.52 -48.42 -16.67
CA GLN A 209 -0.62 -49.56 -16.41
C GLN A 209 -1.43 -50.71 -15.82
N ASP A 210 -2.17 -51.40 -16.69
CA ASP A 210 -2.39 -52.85 -16.58
C ASP A 210 -3.17 -53.31 -17.81
N GLU A 211 -2.47 -53.88 -18.79
CA GLU A 211 -2.92 -55.09 -19.50
C GLU A 211 -1.75 -55.69 -20.28
N ALA A 212 -1.70 -57.03 -20.21
CA ALA A 212 -0.63 -57.92 -20.63
C ALA A 212 -0.54 -58.14 -22.14
#